data_AF-A0AAD5XFR4-F1
#
_entry.id   AF-A0AAD5XFR4-F1
#
_cell.length_a   1.000
_cell.length_b   1.000
_cell.length_c   1.000
_cell.angle_alpha   90.00
_cell.angle_beta   90.00
_cell.angle_gamma   90.00
#
_symmetry.space_group_name_H-M   'P 1'
#
loop_
_entity.id
_entity.type
_entity.pdbx_description
1 polymer ?
#
loop_
_entity_poly.entity_id
_entity_poly.type
_entity_poly.pdbx_seq_one_letter_code
_entity_poly.pdbx_strand_id
1 'polypeptide(L)'
;MNGSWMLYGLQPTSYVSVWKRMYPVMKHYIPNVQIVWSPNFDLQPNDTSYWPGSDYVDVVGTSLYWKGFGTNSAMPSSYIADSMGTVYSVYAAAYNKPFVISEASGAWESGPGYSPGTGQQFSNVTDLVDQATFQMNFWSPILNSDFLDAYPLLEAAYIFDIAKQEEFWTDFKVSEDVVRGNFTALVNALDAKGRMKWATVNPVTTTTTVPATTQVTTAVAVVIPTTTSVTSSAFRAMKFLYLSVIVSIIYIIF
;
A
#
# COMPACT_ATOMS: atom_id res chain seq x y z
N MET A 1 -2.74 -8.17 -9.98
CA MET A 1 -3.19 -8.64 -11.33
C MET A 1 -2.66 -10.04 -11.65
N ASN A 2 -1.39 -10.31 -11.40
CA ASN A 2 -0.70 -11.60 -11.58
C ASN A 2 -0.89 -12.58 -10.40
N GLY A 3 -1.49 -12.13 -9.30
CA GLY A 3 -1.92 -13.00 -8.19
C GLY A 3 -3.31 -13.59 -8.37
N SER A 4 -3.58 -14.71 -7.69
CA SER A 4 -4.86 -15.45 -7.71
C SER A 4 -5.88 -15.02 -6.65
N TRP A 5 -5.50 -14.11 -5.75
CA TRP A 5 -6.31 -13.70 -4.58
C TRP A 5 -7.34 -12.60 -4.86
N MET A 6 -7.37 -12.04 -6.08
CA MET A 6 -8.36 -11.04 -6.49
C MET A 6 -9.27 -11.62 -7.57
N LEU A 7 -10.55 -11.21 -7.59
CA LEU A 7 -11.52 -11.63 -8.63
C LEU A 7 -11.09 -11.27 -10.06
N TYR A 8 -10.28 -10.22 -10.22
CA TYR A 8 -9.70 -9.79 -11.49
C TYR A 8 -8.30 -10.41 -11.75
N GLY A 9 -7.81 -11.23 -10.83
CA GLY A 9 -6.51 -11.88 -10.91
C GLY A 9 -6.45 -12.93 -12.02
N LEU A 10 -5.23 -13.25 -12.48
CA LEU A 10 -4.97 -14.32 -13.48
C LEU A 10 -5.73 -14.15 -14.82
N GLN A 11 -6.13 -12.93 -15.16
CA GLN A 11 -6.90 -12.61 -16.38
C GLN A 11 -6.20 -11.52 -17.23
N PRO A 12 -5.05 -11.80 -17.85
CA PRO A 12 -4.20 -10.79 -18.49
C PRO A 12 -4.91 -10.03 -19.63
N THR A 13 -5.59 -10.73 -20.53
CA THR A 13 -6.29 -10.09 -21.67
C THR A 13 -7.38 -9.12 -21.22
N SER A 14 -8.23 -9.55 -20.28
CA SER A 14 -9.30 -8.72 -19.73
C SER A 14 -8.73 -7.54 -18.95
N TYR A 15 -7.69 -7.78 -18.14
CA TYR A 15 -6.99 -6.75 -17.38
C TYR A 15 -6.45 -5.65 -18.30
N VAL A 16 -5.68 -6.02 -19.34
CA VAL A 16 -5.10 -5.04 -20.29
C VAL A 16 -6.20 -4.29 -21.05
N SER A 17 -7.26 -4.99 -21.47
CA SER A 17 -8.39 -4.34 -22.16
C SER A 17 -9.06 -3.25 -21.31
N VAL A 18 -9.32 -3.55 -20.04
CA VAL A 18 -9.92 -2.59 -19.10
C VAL A 18 -8.94 -1.46 -18.78
N TRP A 19 -7.66 -1.77 -18.57
CA TRP A 19 -6.62 -0.77 -18.29
C TRP A 19 -6.52 0.27 -19.41
N LYS A 20 -6.40 -0.18 -20.67
CA LYS A 20 -6.27 0.70 -21.84
C LYS A 20 -7.53 1.53 -22.09
N ARG A 21 -8.69 1.13 -21.54
CA ARG A 21 -9.92 1.93 -21.55
C ARG A 21 -9.94 2.95 -20.42
N MET A 22 -9.50 2.57 -19.22
CA MET A 22 -9.49 3.42 -18.02
C MET A 22 -8.49 4.57 -18.14
N TYR A 23 -7.26 4.29 -18.59
CA TYR A 23 -6.17 5.28 -18.64
C TYR A 23 -6.58 6.57 -19.38
N PRO A 24 -7.02 6.55 -20.66
CA PRO A 24 -7.36 7.78 -21.37
C PRO A 24 -8.55 8.53 -20.74
N VAL A 25 -9.51 7.83 -20.14
CA VAL A 25 -10.63 8.46 -19.42
C VAL A 25 -10.11 9.23 -18.20
N MET A 26 -9.24 8.60 -17.41
CA MET A 26 -8.62 9.24 -16.25
C MET A 26 -7.76 10.44 -16.66
N LYS A 27 -6.94 10.31 -17.71
CA LYS A 27 -6.12 11.42 -18.22
C LYS A 27 -6.96 12.55 -18.81
N HIS A 28 -8.16 12.27 -19.33
CA HIS A 28 -9.06 13.30 -19.82
C HIS A 28 -9.65 14.16 -18.67
N TYR A 29 -10.15 13.52 -17.61
CA TYR A 29 -10.83 14.23 -16.52
C TYR A 29 -9.88 14.75 -15.43
N ILE A 30 -8.75 14.07 -15.22
CA ILE A 30 -7.79 14.37 -14.16
C ILE A 30 -6.37 14.29 -14.77
N PRO A 31 -5.98 15.21 -15.67
CA PRO A 31 -4.74 15.11 -16.45
C PRO A 31 -3.47 15.00 -15.60
N ASN A 32 -3.50 15.56 -14.39
CA ASN A 32 -2.37 15.55 -13.46
C ASN A 32 -2.27 14.26 -12.63
N VAL A 33 -3.27 13.36 -12.69
CA VAL A 33 -3.19 12.07 -11.97
C VAL A 33 -2.06 11.24 -12.57
N GLN A 34 -1.29 10.60 -11.68
CA GLN A 34 -0.32 9.58 -12.05
C GLN A 34 -0.98 8.21 -11.91
N ILE A 35 -0.93 7.39 -12.95
CA ILE A 35 -1.51 6.04 -12.96
C ILE A 35 -0.37 5.03 -12.85
N VAL A 36 -0.37 4.29 -11.74
CA VAL A 36 0.68 3.34 -11.35
C VAL A 36 0.32 1.93 -11.78
N TRP A 37 1.08 1.33 -12.71
CA TRP A 37 0.96 -0.10 -13.04
C TRP A 37 1.86 -0.91 -12.10
N SER A 38 1.26 -1.72 -11.22
CA SER A 38 1.98 -2.44 -10.16
C SER A 38 1.67 -3.95 -10.13
N PRO A 39 2.47 -4.80 -10.80
CA PRO A 39 2.50 -6.24 -10.55
C PRO A 39 2.87 -6.60 -9.10
N ASN A 40 2.54 -7.82 -8.69
CA ASN A 40 3.22 -8.45 -7.56
C ASN A 40 4.66 -8.86 -7.97
N PHE A 41 5.59 -8.90 -7.01
CA PHE A 41 7.03 -9.11 -7.26
C PHE A 41 7.38 -10.41 -7.99
N ASP A 42 6.51 -11.42 -7.95
CA ASP A 42 6.68 -12.72 -8.59
C ASP A 42 6.27 -12.76 -10.08
N LEU A 43 6.04 -11.59 -10.70
CA LEU A 43 5.85 -11.50 -12.15
C LEU A 43 7.08 -12.09 -12.85
N GLN A 44 6.84 -13.08 -13.71
CA GLN A 44 7.92 -13.81 -14.36
C GLN A 44 8.73 -12.92 -15.30
N PRO A 45 10.05 -13.13 -15.40
CA PRO A 45 10.86 -12.44 -16.40
C PRO A 45 10.27 -12.58 -17.80
N ASN A 46 10.17 -11.45 -18.52
CA ASN A 46 9.60 -11.34 -19.87
C ASN A 46 8.08 -11.60 -20.00
N ASP A 47 7.34 -11.79 -18.89
CA ASP A 47 5.88 -11.90 -18.96
C ASP A 47 5.22 -10.55 -19.23
N THR A 48 5.02 -10.26 -20.51
CA THR A 48 4.36 -9.04 -20.99
C THR A 48 2.84 -9.15 -21.05
N SER A 49 2.23 -10.26 -20.60
CA SER A 49 0.80 -10.52 -20.76
C SER A 49 -0.10 -9.51 -20.03
N TYR A 50 0.40 -8.93 -18.92
CA TYR A 50 -0.28 -7.89 -18.16
C TYR A 50 0.15 -6.46 -18.50
N TRP A 51 1.12 -6.28 -19.40
CA TRP A 51 1.67 -4.98 -19.74
C TRP A 51 0.75 -4.24 -20.72
N PRO A 52 0.15 -3.09 -20.35
CA PRO A 52 -0.77 -2.36 -21.22
C PRO A 52 -0.06 -1.55 -22.32
N GLY A 53 1.27 -1.44 -22.26
CA GLY A 53 2.10 -0.57 -23.09
C GLY A 53 2.51 0.71 -22.35
N SER A 54 3.69 1.24 -22.67
CA SER A 54 4.28 2.42 -22.01
C SER A 54 3.46 3.69 -22.13
N ASP A 55 2.62 3.79 -23.16
CA ASP A 55 1.74 4.95 -23.39
C ASP A 55 0.55 4.99 -22.42
N TYR A 56 0.31 3.90 -21.69
CA TYR A 56 -0.80 3.74 -20.75
C TYR A 56 -0.33 3.62 -19.30
N VAL A 57 0.92 4.01 -19.01
CA VAL A 57 1.54 3.90 -17.69
C VAL A 57 2.33 5.16 -17.41
N ASP A 58 2.02 5.82 -16.29
CA ASP A 58 2.79 6.98 -15.83
C ASP A 58 3.96 6.52 -14.94
N VAL A 59 3.69 5.58 -14.02
CA VAL A 59 4.65 5.04 -13.04
C VAL A 59 4.56 3.52 -13.00
N VAL A 60 5.70 2.84 -12.86
CA VAL A 60 5.77 1.39 -12.64
C VAL A 60 5.91 1.12 -11.15
N GLY A 61 5.24 0.08 -10.64
CA GLY A 61 5.34 -0.30 -9.23
C GLY A 61 5.54 -1.79 -9.02
N THR A 62 5.90 -2.18 -7.80
CA THR A 62 5.76 -3.56 -7.32
C THR A 62 5.49 -3.62 -5.82
N SER A 63 4.79 -4.65 -5.35
CA SER A 63 4.63 -4.92 -3.91
C SER A 63 5.77 -5.83 -3.40
N LEU A 64 6.39 -5.48 -2.27
CA LEU A 64 7.49 -6.24 -1.67
C LEU A 64 7.19 -6.59 -0.21
N TYR A 65 7.18 -7.88 0.12
CA TYR A 65 7.06 -8.33 1.51
C TYR A 65 8.11 -9.37 1.81
N TRP A 66 8.71 -9.31 3.00
CA TRP A 66 9.48 -10.42 3.55
C TRP A 66 8.64 -11.11 4.63
N LYS A 67 8.36 -12.40 4.44
CA LYS A 67 7.57 -13.23 5.35
C LYS A 67 8.33 -14.50 5.70
N GLY A 68 8.22 -14.92 6.96
CA GLY A 68 8.91 -16.09 7.49
C GLY A 68 8.17 -17.42 7.29
N PHE A 69 6.86 -17.39 7.09
CA PHE A 69 5.96 -18.55 7.03
C PHE A 69 6.22 -19.59 8.13
N GLY A 70 6.21 -19.14 9.38
CA GLY A 70 6.43 -19.96 10.57
C GLY A 70 7.83 -19.88 11.18
N THR A 71 8.76 -19.18 10.52
CA THR A 71 10.09 -18.86 11.10
C THR A 71 10.50 -17.42 10.78
N ASN A 72 10.56 -16.56 11.80
CA ASN A 72 11.09 -15.21 11.65
C ASN A 72 12.63 -15.26 11.62
N SER A 73 13.19 -15.35 10.40
CA SER A 73 14.64 -15.31 10.16
C SER A 73 15.08 -13.99 9.51
N ALA A 74 16.38 -13.70 9.59
CA ALA A 74 16.97 -12.60 8.83
C ALA A 74 16.69 -12.78 7.32
N MET A 75 16.35 -11.66 6.67
CA MET A 75 16.15 -11.61 5.22
C MET A 75 17.51 -11.74 4.50
N PRO A 76 17.60 -12.54 3.42
CA PRO A 76 18.79 -12.54 2.57
C PRO A 76 19.11 -11.13 2.06
N SER A 77 20.39 -10.74 2.06
CA SER A 77 20.79 -9.38 1.70
C SER A 77 20.44 -8.97 0.27
N SER A 78 20.36 -9.93 -0.66
CA SER A 78 19.98 -9.67 -2.06
C SER A 78 18.46 -9.58 -2.27
N TYR A 79 17.64 -9.97 -1.29
CA TYR A 79 16.20 -10.21 -1.49
C TYR A 79 15.45 -9.01 -2.09
N ILE A 80 15.69 -7.80 -1.57
CA ILE A 80 15.00 -6.60 -2.09
C ILE A 80 15.33 -6.39 -3.57
N ALA A 81 16.63 -6.43 -3.92
CA ALA A 81 17.11 -6.24 -5.28
C ALA A 81 16.59 -7.33 -6.22
N ASP A 82 16.66 -8.59 -5.81
CA ASP A 82 16.20 -9.73 -6.59
C ASP A 82 14.68 -9.66 -6.82
N SER A 83 13.91 -9.31 -5.79
CA SER A 83 12.44 -9.29 -5.83
C SER A 83 11.89 -8.19 -6.74
N MET A 84 12.52 -7.01 -6.77
CA MET A 84 12.07 -5.94 -7.66
C MET A 84 12.77 -5.94 -9.02
N GLY A 85 13.88 -6.66 -9.16
CA GLY A 85 14.79 -6.57 -10.31
C GLY A 85 14.12 -6.78 -11.66
N THR A 86 13.24 -7.78 -11.77
CA THR A 86 12.46 -8.02 -12.99
C THR A 86 11.57 -6.83 -13.33
N VAL A 87 10.79 -6.33 -12.38
CA VAL A 87 9.83 -5.25 -12.63
C VAL A 87 10.56 -3.95 -12.96
N TYR A 88 11.61 -3.64 -12.20
CA TYR A 88 12.45 -2.47 -12.41
C TYR A 88 13.11 -2.49 -13.78
N SER A 89 13.83 -3.57 -14.14
CA SER A 89 14.61 -3.61 -15.37
C SER A 89 13.75 -3.68 -16.63
N VAL A 90 12.73 -4.54 -16.65
CA VAL A 90 11.94 -4.85 -17.85
C VAL A 90 10.89 -3.78 -18.15
N TYR A 91 10.39 -3.07 -17.12
CA TYR A 91 9.28 -2.13 -17.28
C TYR A 91 9.63 -0.69 -16.92
N ALA A 92 10.34 -0.46 -15.81
CA ALA A 92 10.70 0.91 -15.43
C ALA A 92 11.88 1.42 -16.25
N ALA A 93 13.03 0.76 -16.16
CA ALA A 93 14.26 1.16 -16.83
C ALA A 93 14.15 1.06 -18.36
N ALA A 94 13.59 -0.03 -18.89
CA ALA A 94 13.44 -0.21 -20.34
C ALA A 94 12.59 0.88 -21.02
N TYR A 95 11.64 1.49 -20.30
CA TYR A 95 10.75 2.53 -20.81
C TYR A 95 10.97 3.90 -20.16
N ASN A 96 12.05 4.05 -19.38
CA ASN A 96 12.39 5.26 -18.64
C ASN A 96 11.20 5.83 -17.84
N LYS A 97 10.54 4.97 -17.07
CA LYS A 97 9.40 5.33 -16.20
C LYS A 97 9.87 5.42 -14.75
N PRO A 98 9.33 6.37 -13.95
CA PRO A 98 9.45 6.33 -12.51
C PRO A 98 9.03 4.97 -11.94
N PHE A 99 9.66 4.58 -10.85
CA PHE A 99 9.44 3.32 -10.17
C PHE A 99 9.06 3.54 -8.71
N VAL A 100 8.13 2.75 -8.20
CA VAL A 100 7.76 2.77 -6.78
C VAL A 100 7.65 1.36 -6.20
N ILE A 101 7.99 1.21 -4.93
CA ILE A 101 7.60 0.03 -4.17
C ILE A 101 6.20 0.33 -3.62
N SER A 102 5.15 -0.11 -4.32
CA SER A 102 3.76 0.33 -4.09
C SER A 102 3.16 -0.15 -2.78
N GLU A 103 3.69 -1.24 -2.23
CA GLU A 103 3.36 -1.75 -0.91
C GLU A 103 4.60 -2.45 -0.35
N ALA A 104 4.97 -2.16 0.88
CA ALA A 104 6.15 -2.77 1.48
C ALA A 104 6.06 -2.95 2.99
N SER A 105 6.54 -4.11 3.47
CA SER A 105 6.91 -4.29 4.87
C SER A 105 7.66 -5.62 5.12
N GLY A 106 8.49 -5.64 6.17
CA GLY A 106 8.87 -6.87 6.85
C GLY A 106 7.70 -7.34 7.71
N ALA A 107 7.12 -8.47 7.35
CA ALA A 107 5.88 -8.99 7.94
C ALA A 107 6.19 -9.91 9.12
N TRP A 108 6.27 -9.36 10.33
CA TRP A 108 6.58 -10.14 11.53
C TRP A 108 5.40 -11.06 11.89
N GLU A 109 5.64 -12.37 11.94
CA GLU A 109 4.58 -13.36 12.22
C GLU A 109 4.59 -13.78 13.69
N SER A 110 3.42 -14.12 14.23
CA SER A 110 3.29 -14.64 15.60
C SER A 110 2.08 -15.56 15.76
N GLY A 111 2.08 -16.35 16.83
CA GLY A 111 1.00 -17.26 17.16
C GLY A 111 0.95 -18.52 16.29
N PRO A 112 -0.10 -19.35 16.43
CA PRO A 112 -0.30 -20.52 15.58
C PRO A 112 -0.64 -20.10 14.14
N GLY A 113 -0.33 -20.96 13.19
CA GLY A 113 -0.60 -20.71 11.78
C GLY A 113 -0.12 -21.83 10.87
N TYR A 114 -0.02 -21.55 9.57
CA TYR A 114 0.42 -22.54 8.59
C TYR A 114 1.26 -21.93 7.47
N SER A 115 2.16 -22.72 6.88
CA SER A 115 2.89 -22.30 5.68
C SER A 115 2.03 -22.57 4.44
N PRO A 116 1.71 -21.56 3.61
CA PRO A 116 0.87 -21.76 2.42
C PRO A 116 1.59 -22.58 1.33
N GLY A 117 2.93 -22.54 1.29
CA GLY A 117 3.71 -23.28 0.30
C GLY A 117 3.80 -24.79 0.57
N THR A 118 3.81 -25.20 1.84
CA THR A 118 3.97 -26.62 2.23
C THR A 118 2.73 -27.22 2.90
N GLY A 119 1.79 -26.39 3.35
CA GLY A 119 0.65 -26.79 4.17
C GLY A 119 1.00 -27.16 5.62
N GLN A 120 2.27 -27.04 6.02
CA GLN A 120 2.72 -27.35 7.38
C GLN A 120 2.01 -26.48 8.41
N GLN A 121 1.53 -27.10 9.49
CA GLN A 121 0.91 -26.43 10.64
C GLN A 121 1.95 -26.14 11.72
N PHE A 122 1.80 -25.01 12.39
CA PHE A 122 2.68 -24.55 13.47
C PHE A 122 1.83 -24.20 14.69
N SER A 123 2.20 -24.70 15.86
CA SER A 123 1.59 -24.29 17.12
C SER A 123 1.99 -22.87 17.53
N ASN A 124 3.18 -22.44 17.11
CA ASN A 124 3.67 -21.07 17.23
C ASN A 124 4.77 -20.81 16.19
N VAL A 125 5.00 -19.54 15.84
CA VAL A 125 6.15 -19.11 15.05
C VAL A 125 7.46 -19.33 15.84
N THR A 126 8.54 -19.64 15.11
CA THR A 126 9.91 -19.70 15.65
C THR A 126 10.67 -18.42 15.33
N ASP A 127 11.17 -17.74 16.35
CA ASP A 127 11.90 -16.47 16.19
C ASP A 127 13.41 -16.71 16.24
N LEU A 128 14.12 -16.45 15.13
CA LEU A 128 15.58 -16.50 15.07
C LEU A 128 16.22 -15.12 15.23
N VAL A 129 15.43 -14.06 15.04
CA VAL A 129 15.76 -12.66 15.30
C VAL A 129 14.56 -12.01 15.98
N ASP A 130 14.76 -10.90 16.70
CA ASP A 130 13.64 -10.12 17.24
C ASP A 130 12.90 -9.32 16.16
N GLN A 131 11.70 -8.82 16.48
CA GLN A 131 10.86 -8.06 15.56
C GLN A 131 11.54 -6.82 14.99
N ALA A 132 12.23 -6.06 15.83
CA ALA A 132 12.93 -4.85 15.40
C ALA A 132 14.01 -5.18 14.37
N THR A 133 14.80 -6.21 14.62
CA THR A 133 15.85 -6.72 13.72
C THR A 133 15.24 -7.27 12.43
N PHE A 134 14.17 -8.05 12.51
CA PHE A 134 13.47 -8.60 11.35
C PHE A 134 12.99 -7.50 10.40
N GLN A 135 12.27 -6.51 10.93
CA GLN A 135 11.70 -5.44 10.12
C GLN A 135 12.79 -4.46 9.65
N MET A 136 13.85 -4.23 10.42
CA MET A 136 14.97 -3.38 9.98
C MET A 136 15.86 -4.06 8.94
N ASN A 137 15.98 -5.39 8.94
CA ASN A 137 16.62 -6.12 7.83
C ASN A 137 15.90 -5.88 6.50
N PHE A 138 14.57 -5.69 6.53
CA PHE A 138 13.79 -5.36 5.35
C PHE A 138 13.92 -3.87 4.95
N TRP A 139 13.81 -2.94 5.90
CA TRP A 139 13.76 -1.51 5.59
C TRP A 139 15.12 -0.85 5.36
N SER A 140 16.17 -1.32 6.02
CA SER A 140 17.49 -0.69 5.93
C SER A 140 18.11 -0.70 4.53
N PRO A 141 17.94 -1.73 3.66
CA PRO A 141 18.42 -1.67 2.29
C PRO A 141 17.62 -0.68 1.43
N ILE A 142 16.30 -0.59 1.61
CA ILE A 142 15.44 0.33 0.84
C ILE A 142 15.77 1.79 1.21
N LEU A 143 15.96 2.07 2.50
CA LEU A 143 16.27 3.41 3.03
C LEU A 143 17.80 3.65 3.09
N ASN A 144 18.50 3.35 2.01
CA ASN A 144 19.96 3.47 1.91
C ASN A 144 20.37 4.26 0.66
N SER A 145 21.32 5.18 0.80
CA SER A 145 21.78 6.03 -0.32
C SER A 145 22.38 5.24 -1.47
N ASP A 146 23.22 4.24 -1.20
CA ASP A 146 23.87 3.44 -2.24
C ASP A 146 22.83 2.61 -3.01
N PHE A 147 21.79 2.15 -2.33
CA PHE A 147 20.68 1.46 -2.96
C PHE A 147 19.89 2.40 -3.88
N LEU A 148 19.57 3.60 -3.42
CA LEU A 148 18.87 4.60 -4.24
C LEU A 148 19.71 5.06 -5.44
N ASP A 149 21.02 5.14 -5.29
CA ASP A 149 21.95 5.45 -6.39
C ASP A 149 22.01 4.30 -7.42
N ALA A 150 21.89 3.05 -6.97
CA ALA A 150 21.80 1.89 -7.87
C ALA A 150 20.45 1.79 -8.60
N TYR A 151 19.39 2.36 -8.03
CA TYR A 151 18.03 2.34 -8.57
C TYR A 151 17.47 3.77 -8.74
N PRO A 152 18.04 4.60 -9.64
CA PRO A 152 17.73 6.02 -9.73
C PRO A 152 16.30 6.36 -10.18
N LEU A 153 15.53 5.36 -10.67
CA LEU A 153 14.11 5.55 -10.97
C LEU A 153 13.20 5.29 -9.76
N LEU A 154 13.72 4.75 -8.64
CA LEU A 154 12.94 4.49 -7.44
C LEU A 154 12.61 5.83 -6.73
N GLU A 155 11.36 6.25 -6.84
CA GLU A 155 10.88 7.53 -6.32
C GLU A 155 10.13 7.41 -4.98
N ALA A 156 9.66 6.23 -4.60
CA ALA A 156 8.92 6.06 -3.35
C ALA A 156 8.85 4.60 -2.92
N ALA A 157 8.77 4.39 -1.60
CA ALA A 157 8.36 3.14 -1.00
C ALA A 157 7.19 3.39 -0.06
N TYR A 158 6.07 2.70 -0.32
CA TYR A 158 4.84 2.88 0.44
C TYR A 158 4.76 1.85 1.56
N ILE A 159 4.72 2.33 2.80
CA ILE A 159 4.58 1.48 3.98
C ILE A 159 3.21 0.79 4.00
N PHE A 160 3.21 -0.51 4.28
CA PHE A 160 2.02 -1.27 4.60
C PHE A 160 1.90 -1.39 6.13
N ASP A 161 1.30 -0.40 6.77
CA ASP A 161 1.35 -0.20 8.23
C ASP A 161 0.07 -0.69 8.91
N ILE A 162 -0.11 -2.02 8.97
CA ILE A 162 -1.26 -2.68 9.60
C ILE A 162 -0.84 -3.98 10.29
N ALA A 163 -1.52 -4.37 11.37
CA ALA A 163 -1.45 -5.74 11.87
C ALA A 163 -2.79 -6.43 11.61
N LYS A 164 -2.74 -7.66 11.09
CA LYS A 164 -3.95 -8.42 10.76
C LYS A 164 -3.68 -9.93 10.81
N GLN A 165 -4.76 -10.68 10.90
CA GLN A 165 -4.73 -12.12 10.71
C GLN A 165 -4.53 -12.44 9.22
N GLU A 166 -3.50 -13.22 8.90
CA GLU A 166 -3.30 -13.91 7.63
C GLU A 166 -3.11 -15.42 7.90
N GLU A 167 -2.13 -16.08 7.29
CA GLU A 167 -1.75 -17.46 7.64
C GLU A 167 -1.25 -17.56 9.08
N PHE A 168 -0.67 -16.46 9.59
CA PHE A 168 -0.30 -16.22 10.98
C PHE A 168 -0.89 -14.88 11.44
N TRP A 169 -0.84 -14.54 12.73
CA TRP A 169 -1.04 -13.14 13.11
C TRP A 169 0.19 -12.36 12.66
N THR A 170 0.01 -11.44 11.72
CA THR A 170 1.12 -10.77 11.04
C THR A 170 1.09 -9.28 11.32
N ASP A 171 2.20 -8.79 11.86
CA ASP A 171 2.45 -7.39 12.14
C ASP A 171 3.36 -6.78 11.06
N PHE A 172 2.78 -5.93 10.23
CA PHE A 172 3.52 -5.20 9.20
C PHE A 172 3.93 -3.81 9.66
N LYS A 173 3.58 -3.41 10.89
CA LYS A 173 3.69 -2.03 11.32
C LYS A 173 5.13 -1.61 11.54
N VAL A 174 5.46 -0.42 11.06
CA VAL A 174 6.66 0.34 11.44
C VAL A 174 6.33 1.47 12.40
N SER A 175 5.04 1.78 12.59
CA SER A 175 4.58 2.77 13.58
C SER A 175 4.56 2.26 15.02
N GLU A 176 4.73 0.95 15.22
CA GLU A 176 4.76 0.30 16.53
C GLU A 176 6.00 0.67 17.35
N ASP A 177 5.88 0.80 18.68
CA ASP A 177 6.94 1.32 19.55
C ASP A 177 8.29 0.60 19.41
N VAL A 178 8.27 -0.72 19.26
CA VAL A 178 9.49 -1.55 19.16
C VAL A 178 10.30 -1.32 17.88
N VAL A 179 9.68 -0.79 16.81
CA VAL A 179 10.29 -0.65 15.48
C VAL A 179 10.39 0.82 15.04
N ARG A 180 9.46 1.67 15.49
CA ARG A 180 9.31 3.07 15.10
C ARG A 180 10.59 3.87 15.26
N GLY A 181 11.31 3.68 16.37
CA GLY A 181 12.56 4.40 16.63
C GLY A 181 13.60 4.15 15.55
N ASN A 182 13.82 2.88 15.20
CA ASN A 182 14.81 2.47 14.19
C ASN A 182 14.40 2.90 12.78
N PHE A 183 13.12 2.73 12.42
CA PHE A 183 12.60 3.16 11.13
C PHE A 183 12.73 4.68 10.95
N THR A 184 12.34 5.46 11.97
CA THR A 184 12.48 6.92 11.94
C THR A 184 13.93 7.36 11.82
N ALA A 185 14.86 6.64 12.46
CA ALA A 185 16.30 6.92 12.33
C ALA A 185 16.80 6.73 10.89
N LEU A 186 16.34 5.70 10.18
CA LEU A 186 16.68 5.50 8.76
C LEU A 186 16.15 6.64 7.88
N VAL A 187 14.89 7.03 8.07
CA VAL A 187 14.28 8.16 7.35
C VAL A 187 15.05 9.47 7.62
N ASN A 188 15.36 9.76 8.88
CA ASN A 188 16.12 10.95 9.25
C ASN A 188 17.54 10.94 8.68
N ALA A 189 18.18 9.77 8.57
CA ALA A 189 19.51 9.64 7.99
C ALA A 189 19.51 9.96 6.49
N LEU A 190 18.45 9.60 5.75
CA LEU A 190 18.28 10.01 4.35
C LEU A 190 17.93 11.50 4.23
N ASP A 191 17.06 11.99 5.11
CA ASP A 191 16.64 13.40 5.12
C ASP A 191 17.83 14.34 5.37
N ALA A 192 18.70 13.99 6.32
CA ALA A 192 19.93 14.73 6.61
C ALA A 192 20.89 14.81 5.40
N LYS A 193 20.76 13.91 4.43
CA LYS A 193 21.51 13.91 3.17
C LYS A 193 20.76 14.62 2.02
N GLY A 194 19.58 15.16 2.28
CA GLY A 194 18.71 15.78 1.26
C GLY A 194 18.06 14.78 0.30
N ARG A 195 17.98 13.49 0.68
CA ARG A 195 17.40 12.41 -0.16
C ARG A 195 15.89 12.20 0.05
N MET A 196 15.30 12.93 1.00
CA MET A 196 13.85 12.89 1.26
C MET A 196 13.19 14.15 0.75
N LYS A 197 12.00 14.03 0.17
CA LYS A 197 11.09 15.15 -0.06
C LYS A 197 9.82 14.99 0.76
N TRP A 198 9.53 16.03 1.52
CA TRP A 198 8.34 16.11 2.35
C TRP A 198 7.19 16.80 1.60
N ALA A 199 5.98 16.29 1.79
CA ALA A 199 4.78 16.95 1.29
C ALA A 199 4.68 18.35 1.91
N THR A 200 4.44 19.36 1.07
CA THR A 200 4.13 20.71 1.56
C THR A 200 2.69 20.72 2.06
N VAL A 201 2.48 21.06 3.33
CA VAL A 201 1.14 21.30 3.85
C VAL A 201 0.67 22.64 3.32
N ASN A 202 -0.18 22.63 2.29
CA ASN A 202 -0.88 23.84 1.87
C ASN A 202 -1.96 24.15 2.93
N PRO A 203 -1.90 25.29 3.65
CA PRO A 203 -2.96 25.63 4.58
C PRO A 203 -4.27 25.80 3.81
N VAL A 204 -5.25 24.94 4.11
CA VAL A 204 -6.60 25.11 3.58
C VAL A 204 -7.15 26.41 4.15
N THR A 205 -7.22 27.44 3.31
CA THR A 205 -7.90 28.68 3.68
C THR A 205 -9.39 28.41 3.58
N THR A 206 -10.01 28.00 4.68
CA THR A 206 -11.46 27.87 4.75
C THR A 206 -12.05 29.27 4.76
N THR A 207 -12.41 29.79 3.59
CA THR A 207 -13.21 31.01 3.50
C THR A 207 -14.63 30.67 3.94
N THR A 208 -14.92 30.82 5.23
CA THR A 208 -16.29 30.77 5.75
C THR A 208 -17.03 32.01 5.22
N THR A 209 -17.70 31.87 4.08
CA THR A 209 -18.76 32.79 3.72
C THR A 209 -19.94 32.49 4.62
N VAL A 210 -20.11 33.27 5.68
CA VAL A 210 -21.32 33.25 6.50
C VAL A 210 -22.45 33.82 5.64
N PRO A 211 -23.48 33.04 5.27
CA PRO A 211 -24.66 33.61 4.62
C PRO A 211 -25.36 34.52 5.62
N ALA A 212 -25.63 35.77 5.23
CA ALA A 212 -26.44 36.68 6.02
C ALA A 212 -27.86 36.08 6.18
N THR A 213 -28.22 35.70 7.40
CA THR A 213 -29.59 35.26 7.73
C THR A 213 -30.55 36.45 7.61
N THR A 214 -31.36 36.46 6.56
CA THR A 214 -32.59 37.28 6.55
C THR A 214 -33.65 36.54 7.37
N GLN A 215 -34.12 37.15 8.45
CA GLN A 215 -35.25 36.61 9.21
C GLN A 215 -36.51 36.68 8.36
N VAL A 216 -37.10 35.52 8.08
CA VAL A 216 -38.49 35.41 7.62
C VAL A 216 -39.26 34.73 8.73
N THR A 217 -40.18 35.47 9.35
CA THR A 217 -41.18 34.96 10.28
C THR A 217 -42.27 34.24 9.48
N THR A 218 -42.54 32.97 9.78
CA THR A 218 -43.80 32.34 9.35
C THR A 218 -44.25 31.27 10.34
N ALA A 219 -45.57 31.18 10.50
CA ALA A 219 -46.28 30.69 11.66
C ALA A 219 -46.17 29.17 11.93
N VAL A 220 -46.34 28.85 13.22
CA VAL A 220 -46.40 27.50 13.80
C VAL A 220 -47.64 26.75 13.28
N ALA A 221 -47.44 25.58 12.69
CA ALA A 221 -48.49 24.57 12.51
C ALA A 221 -48.18 23.36 13.42
N VAL A 222 -49.08 23.09 14.35
CA VAL A 222 -49.04 21.94 15.26
C VAL A 222 -49.51 20.70 14.50
N VAL A 223 -48.67 19.67 14.41
CA VAL A 223 -49.06 18.34 13.91
C VAL A 223 -49.01 17.35 15.08
N ILE A 224 -50.14 16.72 15.33
CA ILE A 224 -50.38 15.73 16.40
C ILE A 224 -49.75 14.38 15.99
N PRO A 225 -49.01 13.67 16.87
CA PRO A 225 -48.44 12.38 16.54
C PRO A 225 -49.49 11.27 16.60
N THR A 226 -49.59 10.46 15.54
CA THR A 226 -50.36 9.22 15.55
C THR A 226 -49.39 8.05 15.67
N THR A 227 -49.46 7.30 16.77
CA THR A 227 -48.65 6.10 17.00
C THR A 227 -49.21 4.93 16.22
N THR A 228 -48.43 4.38 15.28
CA THR A 228 -48.67 3.06 14.70
C THR A 228 -47.41 2.21 14.88
N SER A 229 -47.53 1.13 15.62
CA SER A 229 -46.48 0.14 15.82
C SER A 229 -46.42 -0.80 14.62
N VAL A 230 -45.33 -0.74 13.87
CA VAL A 230 -44.97 -1.76 12.87
C VAL A 230 -43.69 -2.42 13.33
N THR A 231 -43.80 -3.69 13.72
CA THR A 231 -42.68 -4.61 13.93
C THR A 231 -42.11 -5.00 12.58
N SER A 232 -40.86 -4.62 12.31
CA SER A 232 -40.08 -5.20 11.22
C SER A 232 -38.87 -5.94 11.78
N SER A 233 -38.72 -7.17 11.30
CA SER A 233 -37.68 -8.13 11.64
C SER A 233 -36.28 -7.58 11.38
N ALA A 234 -35.40 -7.71 12.37
CA ALA A 234 -33.99 -7.32 12.27
C ALA A 234 -33.29 -8.09 11.13
N PHE A 235 -32.97 -7.39 10.05
CA PHE A 235 -31.91 -7.80 9.14
C PHE A 235 -30.58 -7.50 9.85
N ARG A 236 -29.83 -8.56 10.19
CA ARG A 236 -28.43 -8.44 10.66
C ARG A 236 -27.60 -7.91 9.49
N ALA A 237 -27.47 -6.59 9.40
CA ALA A 237 -26.39 -5.96 8.64
C ALA A 237 -25.09 -6.24 9.40
N MET A 238 -24.29 -7.14 8.83
CA MET A 238 -22.93 -7.41 9.25
C MET A 238 -22.15 -6.09 9.18
N LYS A 239 -21.89 -5.47 10.34
CA LYS A 239 -21.05 -4.29 10.46
C LYS A 239 -19.64 -4.69 10.01
N PHE A 240 -19.29 -4.39 8.76
CA PHE A 240 -17.90 -4.20 8.38
C PHE A 240 -17.41 -2.99 9.17
N LEU A 241 -16.56 -3.25 10.16
CA LEU A 241 -15.80 -2.22 10.84
C LEU A 241 -14.85 -1.65 9.79
N TYR A 242 -15.26 -0.57 9.13
CA TYR A 242 -14.35 0.34 8.45
C TYR A 242 -13.45 0.95 9.52
N LEU A 243 -12.32 0.30 9.78
CA LEU A 243 -11.24 0.92 10.52
C LEU A 243 -10.56 1.88 9.55
N SER A 244 -10.71 3.15 9.89
CA SER A 244 -10.09 4.35 9.35
C SER A 244 -8.85 4.10 8.49
N VAL A 245 -8.93 4.53 7.24
CA VAL A 245 -7.79 4.83 6.38
C VAL A 245 -6.92 5.82 7.15
N ILE A 246 -5.82 5.35 7.74
CA ILE A 246 -4.67 6.21 7.93
C ILE A 246 -4.09 6.36 6.54
N VAL A 247 -4.20 7.58 6.01
CA VAL A 247 -3.50 8.01 4.81
C VAL A 247 -2.02 7.73 5.04
N SER A 248 -1.50 6.68 4.41
CA SER A 248 -0.06 6.40 4.41
C SER A 248 0.65 7.67 3.98
N ILE A 249 1.50 8.20 4.86
CA ILE A 249 2.38 9.32 4.52
C ILE A 249 3.24 8.85 3.35
N ILE A 250 3.10 9.56 2.23
CA ILE A 250 3.89 9.34 1.02
C ILE A 250 5.30 9.82 1.33
N TYR A 251 6.26 8.89 1.40
CA TYR A 251 7.68 9.22 1.42
C TYR A 251 8.18 9.17 -0.02
N ILE A 252 8.36 10.35 -0.63
CA ILE A 252 9.01 10.46 -1.94
C ILE A 252 10.52 10.53 -1.69
N ILE A 253 11.23 9.52 -2.15
CA ILE A 253 12.67 9.36 -2.09
C ILE A 253 13.22 9.76 -3.48
N PHE A 254 14.29 10.55 -3.55
CA PHE A 254 15.03 10.79 -4.81
C PHE A 254 16.49 10.41 -4.57
#